data_AF-A0A4Y5YDR7-F1
#
_entry.id   AF-A0A4Y5YDR7-F1
#
_cell.length_a   1.000
_cell.length_b   1.000
_cell.length_c   1.000
_cell.angle_alpha   90.00
_cell.angle_beta   90.00
_cell.angle_gamma   90.00
#
_symmetry.space_group_name_H-M   'P 1'
#
loop_
_entity.id
_entity.type
_entity.pdbx_description
1 polymer ?
#
loop_
_entity_poly.entity_id
_entity_poly.type
_entity_poly.pdbx_seq_one_letter_code
_entity_poly.pdbx_strand_id
1 'polypeptide(L)'
;MTTSNLPTQPMPTDEHVSALSQMQDIQLPDPISAVPTAPGYWIIAAVFVILALWLAKRLYKQRQYHAPRKKALTLLQSYDIEDDNFAAQVNSLLKRTALTYLPREHFAKLNGQPWFDWLDTRLAPEQQHKIGQLLIKRHQANGLNPSEKVQLQHLASAWLSNKRHFNDVTLASTPTHQEA
;
A
#
# COMPACT_ATOMS: atom_id res chain seq x y z
N MET A 1 -108.71 54.31 0.87
CA MET A 1 -108.99 52.94 1.33
C MET A 1 -108.01 52.01 0.61
N THR A 2 -107.11 51.39 1.38
CA THR A 2 -106.38 50.09 1.23
C THR A 2 -106.33 49.45 -0.19
N THR A 3 -105.20 48.99 -0.75
CA THR A 3 -104.38 47.80 -0.34
C THR A 3 -103.03 47.70 -1.11
N SER A 4 -102.15 46.84 -0.59
CA SER A 4 -100.76 46.46 -0.95
C SER A 4 -100.41 46.12 -2.41
N ASN A 5 -99.15 46.40 -2.81
CA ASN A 5 -98.30 45.36 -3.44
C ASN A 5 -96.79 45.71 -3.44
N LEU A 6 -95.97 44.75 -3.01
CA LEU A 6 -94.50 44.76 -3.06
C LEU A 6 -94.07 44.18 -4.42
N PRO A 7 -93.25 44.85 -5.26
CA PRO A 7 -92.57 44.16 -6.34
C PRO A 7 -91.27 43.54 -5.83
N THR A 8 -91.25 42.21 -5.80
CA THR A 8 -90.08 41.35 -5.70
C THR A 8 -89.04 41.76 -6.75
N GLN A 9 -87.85 42.20 -6.33
CA GLN A 9 -86.74 42.41 -7.26
C GLN A 9 -86.25 41.05 -7.80
N PRO A 10 -86.10 40.88 -9.12
CA PRO A 10 -85.40 39.73 -9.67
C PRO A 10 -83.90 39.86 -9.42
N MET A 11 -83.31 38.76 -8.95
CA MET A 11 -81.87 38.54 -8.79
C MET A 11 -81.12 38.87 -10.10
N PRO A 12 -80.06 39.70 -10.09
CA PRO A 12 -79.12 39.74 -11.19
C PRO A 12 -78.21 38.51 -11.10
N THR A 13 -78.50 37.53 -11.95
CA THR A 13 -77.64 36.38 -12.26
C THR A 13 -76.32 36.85 -12.90
N ASP A 14 -75.22 36.37 -12.32
CA ASP A 14 -74.04 35.87 -13.05
C ASP A 14 -73.10 36.86 -13.76
N GLU A 15 -72.61 37.90 -13.06
CA GLU A 15 -71.35 38.60 -13.44
C GLU A 15 -70.09 37.86 -12.93
N HIS A 16 -70.23 36.89 -12.02
CA HIS A 16 -69.07 36.20 -11.41
C HIS A 16 -68.49 35.06 -12.26
N VAL A 17 -69.16 34.65 -13.34
CA VAL A 17 -68.73 33.52 -14.18
C VAL A 17 -67.53 33.90 -15.07
N SER A 18 -67.26 35.19 -15.24
CA SER A 18 -66.17 35.69 -16.09
C SER A 18 -64.80 35.73 -15.40
N ALA A 19 -64.76 35.88 -14.06
CA ALA A 19 -63.51 35.91 -13.30
C ALA A 19 -62.80 34.53 -13.26
N LEU A 20 -63.56 33.44 -13.34
CA LEU A 20 -63.02 32.08 -13.41
C LEU A 20 -62.57 31.69 -14.83
N SER A 21 -63.16 32.29 -15.88
CA SER A 21 -62.75 32.05 -17.28
C SER A 21 -61.44 32.74 -17.67
N GLN A 22 -60.92 33.66 -16.84
CA GLN A 22 -59.61 34.29 -17.02
C GLN A 22 -58.48 33.56 -16.28
N MET A 23 -58.76 32.43 -15.64
CA MET A 23 -57.73 31.58 -15.07
C MET A 23 -57.02 30.86 -16.21
N GLN A 24 -56.03 31.54 -16.78
CA GLN A 24 -55.12 31.00 -17.77
C GLN A 24 -54.54 29.68 -17.25
N ASP A 25 -54.88 28.60 -17.94
CA ASP A 25 -54.36 27.26 -17.69
C ASP A 25 -52.85 27.32 -17.47
N ILE A 26 -52.39 26.81 -16.34
CA ILE A 26 -50.98 26.84 -15.96
C ILE A 26 -50.22 26.03 -17.01
N GLN A 27 -49.53 26.72 -17.92
CA GLN A 27 -48.58 26.09 -18.81
C GLN A 27 -47.43 25.56 -17.94
N LEU A 28 -47.46 24.26 -17.64
CA LEU A 28 -46.28 23.60 -17.06
C LEU A 28 -45.16 23.72 -18.10
N PRO A 29 -43.98 24.25 -17.72
CA PRO A 29 -42.83 24.20 -18.62
C PRO A 29 -42.55 22.73 -18.93
N ASP A 30 -42.14 22.45 -20.17
CA ASP A 30 -41.68 21.13 -20.59
C ASP A 30 -40.83 20.51 -19.48
N PRO A 31 -41.07 19.24 -19.10
CA PRO A 31 -40.29 18.59 -18.05
C PRO A 31 -38.85 18.67 -18.49
N ILE A 32 -38.03 19.45 -17.77
CA ILE A 32 -36.62 19.68 -18.07
C ILE A 32 -35.95 18.36 -18.39
N SER A 33 -35.87 18.08 -19.68
CA SER A 33 -35.39 16.81 -20.18
C SER A 33 -33.91 16.79 -19.90
N ALA A 34 -33.54 15.89 -18.99
CA ALA A 34 -32.20 15.59 -18.56
C ALA A 34 -31.46 16.75 -17.87
N VAL A 35 -31.28 16.56 -16.56
CA VAL A 35 -30.16 17.06 -15.77
C VAL A 35 -28.94 17.41 -16.65
N PRO A 36 -28.42 18.65 -16.61
CA PRO A 36 -27.11 18.89 -17.17
C PRO A 36 -26.15 18.19 -16.21
N THR A 37 -25.84 16.93 -16.51
CA THR A 37 -24.80 16.19 -15.81
C THR A 37 -23.51 16.93 -16.14
N ALA A 38 -23.23 17.98 -15.39
CA ALA A 38 -22.13 18.88 -15.64
C ALA A 38 -20.88 17.99 -15.76
N PRO A 39 -20.19 17.97 -16.92
CA PRO A 39 -19.09 17.04 -17.16
C PRO A 39 -17.97 17.18 -16.11
N GLY A 40 -17.96 18.26 -15.33
CA GLY A 40 -17.08 18.47 -14.18
C GLY A 40 -17.14 17.36 -13.10
N TYR A 41 -18.28 16.73 -12.85
CA TYR A 41 -18.34 15.63 -11.86
C TYR A 41 -17.59 14.39 -12.32
N TRP A 42 -17.60 14.09 -13.62
CA TRP A 42 -16.84 12.98 -14.18
C TRP A 42 -15.33 13.25 -14.12
N ILE A 43 -14.92 14.50 -14.32
CA ILE A 43 -13.52 14.91 -14.14
C ILE A 43 -13.10 14.74 -12.68
N ILE A 44 -13.92 15.20 -11.72
CA ILE A 44 -13.67 15.02 -10.28
C ILE A 44 -13.60 13.53 -9.93
N ALA A 45 -14.55 12.73 -10.42
CA ALA A 45 -14.57 11.29 -10.20
C ALA A 45 -13.31 10.62 -10.79
N ALA A 46 -12.89 10.98 -12.00
CA ALA A 46 -11.67 10.46 -12.62
C ALA A 46 -10.42 10.81 -11.82
N VAL A 47 -10.30 12.05 -11.32
CA VAL A 47 -9.20 12.46 -10.45
C VAL A 47 -9.18 11.66 -9.16
N PHE A 48 -10.33 11.46 -8.51
CA PHE A 48 -10.44 10.62 -7.31
C PHE A 48 -10.03 9.18 -7.57
N VAL A 49 -10.46 8.60 -8.69
CA VAL A 49 -10.09 7.23 -9.10
C VAL A 49 -8.58 7.14 -9.33
N ILE A 50 -7.98 8.07 -10.07
CA ILE A 50 -6.53 8.09 -10.31
C ILE A 50 -5.76 8.23 -8.99
N LEU A 51 -6.20 9.11 -8.11
CA LEU A 51 -5.57 9.32 -6.80
C LEU A 51 -5.70 8.06 -5.93
N ALA A 52 -6.86 7.42 -5.91
CA ALA A 52 -7.10 6.17 -5.20
C ALA A 52 -6.21 5.04 -5.75
N LEU A 53 -6.10 4.90 -7.08
CA LEU A 53 -5.20 3.92 -7.70
C LEU A 53 -3.73 4.20 -7.37
N TRP A 54 -3.31 5.47 -7.40
CA TRP A 54 -1.94 5.86 -7.05
C TRP A 54 -1.63 5.57 -5.59
N LEU A 55 -2.55 5.92 -4.69
CA LEU A 55 -2.41 5.65 -3.26
C LEU A 55 -2.44 4.16 -2.97
N ALA A 56 -3.34 3.40 -3.61
CA ALA A 56 -3.41 1.94 -3.51
C ALA A 56 -2.12 1.29 -4.00
N LYS A 57 -1.56 1.72 -5.14
CA LYS A 57 -0.25 1.26 -5.62
C LYS A 57 0.87 1.57 -4.63
N ARG A 58 0.88 2.78 -4.07
CA ARG A 58 1.89 3.21 -3.09
C ARG A 58 1.79 2.41 -1.80
N LEU A 59 0.58 2.23 -1.27
CA LEU A 59 0.31 1.44 -0.08
C LEU A 59 0.59 -0.04 -0.31
N TYR A 60 0.27 -0.58 -1.48
CA TYR A 60 0.59 -1.95 -1.86
C TYR A 60 2.10 -2.15 -1.93
N LYS A 61 2.83 -1.22 -2.56
CA LYS A 61 4.30 -1.23 -2.60
C LYS A 61 4.91 -1.12 -1.21
N GLN A 62 4.36 -0.30 -0.32
CA GLN A 62 4.80 -0.20 1.09
C GLN A 62 4.49 -1.46 1.90
N ARG A 63 3.29 -2.03 1.75
CA ARG A 63 2.91 -3.29 2.40
C ARG A 63 3.79 -4.46 1.92
N GLN A 64 4.04 -4.53 0.62
CA GLN A 64 5.00 -5.45 -0.01
C GLN A 64 6.42 -5.22 0.51
N TYR A 65 6.79 -4.00 0.88
CA TYR A 65 8.12 -3.71 1.45
C TYR A 65 8.25 -4.20 2.91
N HIS A 66 7.18 -4.19 3.72
CA HIS A 66 7.26 -4.59 5.13
C HIS A 66 6.86 -6.04 5.41
N ALA A 67 6.03 -6.65 4.56
CA ALA A 67 5.57 -8.03 4.74
C ALA A 67 6.68 -9.10 4.67
N PRO A 68 7.67 -9.03 3.76
CA PRO A 68 8.72 -10.05 3.62
C PRO A 68 9.57 -10.15 4.87
N ARG A 69 9.95 -9.00 5.43
CA ARG A 69 10.70 -8.92 6.69
C ARG A 69 9.95 -9.56 7.86
N LYS A 70 8.66 -9.27 8.01
CA LYS A 70 7.84 -9.88 9.09
C LYS A 70 7.77 -11.38 8.93
N LYS A 71 7.48 -11.86 7.71
CA LYS A 71 7.45 -13.30 7.39
C LYS A 71 8.81 -13.96 7.64
N ALA A 72 9.91 -13.31 7.26
CA ALA A 72 11.25 -13.82 7.49
C ALA A 72 11.60 -13.92 8.97
N LEU A 73 11.21 -12.93 9.80
CA LEU A 73 11.41 -13.00 11.25
C LEU A 73 10.61 -14.16 11.87
N THR A 74 9.34 -14.32 11.50
CA THR A 74 8.52 -15.43 11.98
C THR A 74 9.12 -16.78 11.55
N LEU A 75 9.60 -16.88 10.32
CA LEU A 75 10.21 -18.12 9.81
C LEU A 75 11.53 -18.43 10.55
N LEU A 76 12.35 -17.41 10.83
CA LEU A 76 13.59 -17.56 11.60
C LEU A 76 13.33 -18.07 13.03
N GLN A 77 12.21 -17.68 13.64
CA GLN A 77 11.78 -18.16 14.95
C GLN A 77 11.22 -19.58 14.91
N SER A 78 10.69 -20.02 13.76
CA SER A 78 10.18 -21.38 13.58
C SER A 78 11.25 -22.41 13.26
N TYR A 79 12.47 -21.98 12.93
CA TYR A 79 13.56 -22.89 12.64
C TYR A 79 14.10 -23.54 13.91
N ASP A 80 14.34 -24.83 13.81
CA ASP A 80 14.99 -25.60 14.87
C ASP A 80 16.48 -25.27 14.91
N ILE A 81 16.94 -24.78 16.06
CA ILE A 81 18.34 -24.41 16.28
C ILE A 81 19.19 -25.69 16.37
N GLU A 82 18.62 -26.83 16.71
CA GLU A 82 19.37 -28.08 16.85
C GLU A 82 19.71 -28.71 15.48
N ASP A 83 18.98 -28.37 14.42
CA ASP A 83 19.23 -28.87 13.06
C ASP A 83 20.64 -28.49 12.57
N ASP A 84 21.35 -29.46 11.99
CA ASP A 84 22.65 -29.26 11.37
C ASP A 84 22.57 -28.33 10.15
N ASN A 85 21.43 -28.31 9.49
CA ASN A 85 21.16 -27.44 8.35
C ASN A 85 20.73 -26.03 8.74
N PHE A 86 20.62 -25.72 10.04
CA PHE A 86 20.14 -24.42 10.53
C PHE A 86 20.87 -23.25 9.87
N ALA A 87 22.21 -23.29 9.80
CA ALA A 87 23.00 -22.22 9.19
C ALA A 87 22.73 -22.04 7.68
N ALA A 88 22.47 -23.14 6.96
CA ALA A 88 22.10 -23.10 5.55
C ALA A 88 20.69 -22.53 5.34
N GLN A 89 19.75 -22.88 6.22
CA GLN A 89 18.38 -22.36 6.20
C GLN A 89 18.36 -20.86 6.50
N VAL A 90 19.10 -20.41 7.50
CA VAL A 90 19.24 -18.98 7.83
C VAL A 90 19.85 -18.22 6.65
N ASN A 91 20.95 -18.71 6.06
CA ASN A 91 21.56 -18.06 4.90
C ASN A 91 20.60 -17.97 3.71
N SER A 92 19.87 -19.05 3.42
CA SER A 92 18.90 -19.08 2.32
C SER A 92 17.74 -18.11 2.57
N LEU A 93 17.29 -17.98 3.82
CA LEU A 93 16.27 -17.02 4.23
C LEU A 93 16.75 -15.58 4.06
N LEU A 94 17.98 -15.26 4.50
CA LEU A 94 18.58 -13.94 4.32
C LEU A 94 18.71 -13.59 2.83
N LYS A 95 19.19 -14.52 2.00
CA LYS A 95 19.28 -14.33 0.54
C LYS A 95 17.92 -14.10 -0.11
N ARG A 96 16.92 -14.92 0.22
CA ARG A 96 15.54 -14.76 -0.29
C ARG A 96 14.94 -13.42 0.11
N THR A 97 15.21 -12.98 1.34
CA THR A 97 14.78 -11.67 1.84
C THR A 97 15.47 -10.56 1.05
N ALA A 98 16.79 -10.61 0.90
CA ALA A 98 17.56 -9.64 0.11
C ALA A 98 17.09 -9.55 -1.35
N LEU A 99 16.83 -10.69 -2.01
CA LEU A 99 16.28 -10.77 -3.36
C LEU A 99 14.91 -10.10 -3.53
N THR A 100 14.14 -9.96 -2.45
CA THR A 100 12.84 -9.26 -2.50
C THR A 100 13.03 -7.74 -2.56
N TYR A 101 14.18 -7.24 -2.08
CA TYR A 101 14.48 -5.81 -2.00
C TYR A 101 15.50 -5.33 -3.05
N LEU A 102 16.37 -6.22 -3.54
CA LEU A 102 17.39 -5.90 -4.53
C LEU A 102 16.95 -6.29 -5.93
N PRO A 103 17.26 -5.48 -6.97
CA PRO A 103 17.09 -5.91 -8.35
C PRO A 103 17.99 -7.12 -8.64
N ARG A 104 17.50 -8.03 -9.50
CA ARG A 104 18.15 -9.30 -9.80
C ARG A 104 19.57 -9.14 -10.35
N GLU A 105 19.81 -8.07 -11.10
CA GLU A 105 21.12 -7.71 -11.67
C GLU A 105 22.17 -7.39 -10.60
N HIS A 106 21.79 -6.62 -9.57
CA HIS A 106 22.70 -6.30 -8.46
C HIS A 106 22.96 -7.53 -7.59
N PHE A 107 21.92 -8.33 -7.32
CA PHE A 107 22.07 -9.53 -6.52
C PHE A 107 22.97 -10.58 -7.19
N ALA A 108 22.96 -10.69 -8.52
CA ALA A 108 23.84 -11.61 -9.26
C ALA A 108 25.34 -11.34 -9.01
N LYS A 109 25.71 -10.12 -8.64
CA LYS A 109 27.09 -9.74 -8.26
C LYS A 109 27.42 -10.10 -6.81
N LEU A 110 26.42 -10.30 -5.96
CA LEU A 110 26.56 -10.58 -4.52
C LEU A 110 26.58 -12.09 -4.25
N ASN A 111 27.66 -12.77 -4.67
CA ASN A 111 27.86 -14.20 -4.46
C ASN A 111 29.17 -14.47 -3.71
N GLY A 112 29.15 -15.44 -2.78
CA GLY A 112 30.33 -15.80 -2.00
C GLY A 112 30.71 -14.74 -0.97
N GLN A 113 31.95 -14.24 -1.03
CA GLN A 113 32.47 -13.28 -0.05
C GLN A 113 31.79 -11.89 -0.09
N PRO A 114 31.56 -11.28 -1.27
CA PRO A 114 30.77 -10.06 -1.41
C PRO A 114 29.38 -10.10 -0.76
N TRP A 115 28.76 -11.28 -0.66
CA TRP A 115 27.48 -11.43 0.04
C TRP A 115 27.61 -11.22 1.55
N PHE A 116 28.68 -11.73 2.16
CA PHE A 116 28.92 -11.58 3.59
C PHE A 116 29.34 -10.15 3.94
N ASP A 117 30.22 -9.55 3.14
CA ASP A 117 30.59 -8.14 3.27
C ASP A 117 29.36 -7.24 3.19
N TRP A 118 28.47 -7.52 2.24
CA TRP A 118 27.22 -6.79 2.09
C TRP A 118 26.28 -6.98 3.28
N LEU A 119 26.18 -8.19 3.85
CA LEU A 119 25.40 -8.39 5.08
C LEU A 119 25.93 -7.50 6.22
N ASP A 120 27.26 -7.44 6.39
CA ASP A 120 27.92 -6.69 7.45
C ASP A 120 27.66 -5.17 7.39
N THR A 121 27.56 -4.58 6.20
CA THR A 121 27.21 -3.16 6.05
C THR A 121 25.88 -2.77 6.73
N ARG A 122 24.98 -3.74 6.87
CA ARG A 122 23.65 -3.58 7.49
C ARG A 122 23.63 -4.06 8.95
N LEU A 123 24.72 -4.54 9.53
CA LEU A 123 24.80 -4.79 10.97
C LEU A 123 25.25 -3.52 11.70
N ALA A 124 25.04 -3.51 13.02
CA ALA A 124 25.66 -2.53 13.90
C ALA A 124 27.19 -2.75 13.90
N PRO A 125 28.02 -1.70 14.03
CA PRO A 125 29.48 -1.82 13.96
C PRO A 125 30.06 -2.85 14.95
N GLU A 126 29.43 -3.02 16.12
CA GLU A 126 29.81 -4.01 17.14
C GLU A 126 29.58 -5.48 16.72
N GLN A 127 28.71 -5.69 15.74
CA GLN A 127 28.29 -7.01 15.24
C GLN A 127 28.81 -7.33 13.84
N GLN A 128 29.50 -6.38 13.19
CA GLN A 128 30.15 -6.58 11.91
C GLN A 128 31.24 -7.66 11.97
N HIS A 129 31.50 -8.31 10.84
CA HIS A 129 32.48 -9.38 10.65
C HIS A 129 32.18 -10.69 11.39
N LYS A 130 31.11 -10.75 12.20
CA LYS A 130 30.72 -11.98 12.93
C LYS A 130 29.80 -12.87 12.11
N ILE A 131 28.82 -12.28 11.42
CA ILE A 131 27.81 -13.06 10.68
C ILE A 131 28.43 -13.82 9.50
N GLY A 132 29.37 -13.19 8.78
CA GLY A 132 30.09 -13.81 7.66
C GLY A 132 30.87 -15.05 8.10
N GLN A 133 31.64 -14.95 9.20
CA GLN A 133 32.42 -16.06 9.74
C GLN A 133 31.53 -17.26 10.09
N LEU A 134 30.41 -17.03 10.77
CA LEU A 134 29.46 -18.09 11.14
C LEU A 134 28.81 -18.74 9.91
N LEU A 135 28.49 -17.96 8.89
CA LEU A 135 27.87 -18.48 7.66
C LEU A 135 28.84 -19.25 6.77
N ILE A 136 30.14 -18.91 6.80
CA ILE A 136 31.20 -19.66 6.11
C ILE A 136 31.35 -21.05 6.75
N LYS A 137 31.25 -21.14 8.09
CA LYS A 137 31.32 -22.41 8.81
C LYS A 137 30.21 -23.41 8.46
N ARG A 138 29.12 -22.99 7.80
CA ARG A 138 28.01 -23.90 7.44
C ARG A 138 28.44 -25.11 6.60
N HIS A 139 29.53 -24.98 5.85
CA HIS A 139 30.03 -26.03 4.95
C HIS A 139 31.15 -26.86 5.60
N GLN A 140 31.48 -26.61 6.87
CA GLN A 140 32.50 -27.36 7.59
C GLN A 140 31.90 -28.64 8.20
N ALA A 141 32.68 -29.72 8.19
CA ALA A 141 32.28 -31.02 8.71
C ALA A 141 32.00 -31.02 10.24
N ASN A 142 32.59 -30.08 10.98
CA ASN A 142 32.35 -29.93 12.44
C ASN A 142 31.08 -29.13 12.77
N GLY A 143 30.35 -28.62 11.78
CA GLY A 143 29.13 -27.85 12.00
C GLY A 143 29.33 -26.57 12.83
N LEU A 144 28.22 -25.98 13.28
CA LEU A 144 28.22 -24.86 14.23
C LEU A 144 27.93 -25.39 15.64
N ASN A 145 28.67 -24.89 16.63
CA ASN A 145 28.35 -25.16 18.03
C ASN A 145 26.97 -24.59 18.39
N PRO A 146 26.25 -25.15 19.38
CA PRO A 146 24.95 -24.63 19.80
C PRO A 146 24.97 -23.13 20.14
N SER A 147 26.04 -22.65 20.78
CA SER A 147 26.26 -21.23 21.07
C SER A 147 26.43 -20.37 19.83
N GLU A 148 27.11 -20.89 18.80
CA GLU A 148 27.29 -20.23 17.51
C GLU A 148 25.99 -20.20 16.70
N LYS A 149 25.16 -21.25 16.78
CA LYS A 149 23.83 -21.28 16.17
C LYS A 149 22.91 -20.22 16.78
N VAL A 150 22.91 -20.07 18.12
CA VAL A 150 22.17 -19.00 18.82
C VAL A 150 22.70 -17.61 18.43
N GLN A 151 24.02 -17.43 18.36
CA GLN A 151 24.61 -16.17 17.87
C GLN A 151 24.16 -15.86 16.43
N LEU A 152 24.18 -16.85 15.54
CA LEU A 152 23.75 -16.67 14.16
C LEU A 152 22.28 -16.26 14.09
N GLN A 153 21.41 -16.86 14.90
CA GLN A 153 20.00 -16.48 14.99
C GLN A 153 19.83 -15.03 15.47
N HIS A 154 20.57 -14.64 16.51
CA HIS A 154 20.54 -13.28 17.03
C HIS A 154 21.01 -12.27 15.98
N LEU A 155 22.12 -12.55 15.29
CA LEU A 155 22.64 -11.69 14.21
C LEU A 155 21.67 -11.62 13.02
N ALA A 156 21.06 -12.74 12.62
CA ALA A 156 20.07 -12.77 11.56
C ALA A 156 18.81 -11.98 11.92
N SER A 157 18.34 -12.08 13.16
CA SER A 157 17.20 -11.30 13.65
C SER A 157 17.53 -9.81 13.79
N ALA A 158 18.73 -9.45 14.26
CA ALA A 158 19.25 -8.08 14.29
C ALA A 158 19.33 -7.48 12.88
N TRP A 159 19.84 -8.26 11.92
CA TRP A 159 19.86 -7.86 10.52
C TRP A 159 18.44 -7.64 10.00
N LEU A 160 17.54 -8.62 10.10
CA LEU A 160 16.16 -8.50 9.63
C LEU A 160 15.44 -7.34 10.32
N SER A 161 15.70 -7.10 11.61
CA SER A 161 15.09 -6.04 12.40
C SER A 161 15.68 -4.64 12.15
N ASN A 162 16.81 -4.52 11.44
CA ASN A 162 17.41 -3.22 11.17
C ASN A 162 16.44 -2.33 10.36
N LYS A 163 16.34 -1.06 10.76
CA LYS A 163 15.53 -0.02 10.11
C LYS A 163 16.18 0.57 8.85
N ARG A 164 17.48 0.34 8.61
CA ARG A 164 18.18 0.79 7.39
C ARG A 164 17.48 0.25 6.13
N HIS A 165 17.24 1.11 5.13
CA HIS A 165 16.66 0.71 3.87
C HIS A 165 17.65 -0.11 3.04
N PHE A 166 17.16 -1.07 2.27
CA PHE A 166 18.02 -1.90 1.40
C PHE A 166 18.68 -1.08 0.29
N ASN A 167 18.03 -0.01 -0.16
CA ASN A 167 18.54 0.86 -1.23
C ASN A 167 19.79 1.64 -0.82
N ASP A 168 19.89 2.09 0.44
CA ASP A 168 21.05 2.85 0.93
C ASP A 168 22.33 2.00 0.87
N VAL A 169 22.19 0.69 1.10
CA VAL A 169 23.29 -0.27 1.05
C VAL A 169 23.76 -0.52 -0.39
N THR A 170 22.86 -0.49 -1.37
CA THR A 170 23.22 -0.68 -2.79
C THR A 170 24.05 0.47 -3.37
N LEU A 171 23.84 1.70 -2.90
CA LEU A 171 24.58 2.87 -3.38
C LEU A 171 26.03 2.89 -2.89
N ALA A 172 26.29 2.33 -1.70
CA ALA A 172 27.63 2.31 -1.10
C ALA A 172 28.54 1.18 -1.61
N SER A 173 27.99 0.16 -2.27
CA SER A 173 28.69 -1.09 -2.62
C SER A 173 29.02 -1.24 -4.11
N THR A 174 29.03 -0.14 -4.88
CA THR A 174 29.66 -0.15 -6.20
C THR A 174 31.13 0.26 -6.00
N PRO A 175 32.09 -0.67 -5.85
CA PRO A 175 33.47 -0.31 -6.12
C PRO A 175 33.49 0.05 -7.61
N THR A 176 33.70 1.34 -7.86
CA THR A 176 34.07 1.87 -9.16
C THR A 176 35.34 1.16 -9.62
N HIS A 177 35.23 -0.03 -10.20
CA HIS A 177 36.22 -0.56 -11.13
C HIS A 177 36.02 0.22 -12.43
N GLN A 178 36.54 1.44 -12.43
CA GLN A 178 36.67 2.27 -13.62
C GLN A 178 38.14 2.20 -14.02
N GLU A 179 38.33 1.86 -15.29
CA GLU A 179 39.56 1.49 -15.98
C GLU A 179 40.71 2.48 -15.77
N ALA A 180 41.92 1.92 -15.66
CA ALA A 180 43.18 2.58 -15.99
C ALA A 180 44.12 1.53 -16.58
#